data_AF-A0A7S0NSM0-F1
#
_entry.id   AF-A0A7S0NSM0-F1
#
_cell.length_a   1.000
_cell.length_b   1.000
_cell.length_c   1.000
_cell.angle_alpha   90.00
_cell.angle_beta   90.00
_cell.angle_gamma   90.00
#
_symmetry.space_group_name_H-M   'P 1'
#
loop_
_entity.id
_entity.type
_entity.pdbx_description
1 polymer ?
#
loop_
_entity_poly.entity_id
_entity_poly.type
_entity_poly.pdbx_seq_one_letter_code
_entity_poly.pdbx_strand_id
1 'polypeptide(L)'
;PAIMRPGRLDQLIYIPLPDEGSRMNILKSCLRKSPLSPEVDLQHLAKHTPGYSGADLTEICQRSAKMAIRESIEREIEFEKEREAAGADAAMDTGDVVDPVPEITKAHFEEAMKFARRSVNDADIRKYEMFSQTLQQSRGFGNNFKFPEGGVGGGTQPAAAGGGNFQPAAGADDEDEDLYN
;
A
#
# COMPACT_ATOMS: atom_id res chain seq x y z
N PRO A 1 -8.03 28.88 -3.77
CA PRO A 1 -7.64 28.24 -5.05
C PRO A 1 -8.83 28.05 -6.01
N ALA A 2 -8.71 28.48 -7.28
CA ALA A 2 -9.83 28.45 -8.24
C ALA A 2 -10.17 27.04 -8.79
N ILE A 3 -9.24 26.08 -8.69
CA ILE A 3 -9.43 24.73 -9.25
C ILE A 3 -10.38 23.84 -8.43
N MET A 4 -10.52 24.13 -7.13
CA MET A 4 -11.32 23.36 -6.17
C MET A 4 -12.71 23.96 -5.93
N ARG A 5 -13.17 24.87 -6.80
CA ARG A 5 -14.54 25.40 -6.71
C ARG A 5 -15.54 24.35 -7.22
N PRO A 6 -16.77 24.32 -6.67
CA PRO A 6 -17.84 23.47 -7.17
C PRO A 6 -18.01 23.58 -8.69
N GLY A 7 -18.13 22.44 -9.38
CA GLY A 7 -18.19 22.34 -10.85
C GLY A 7 -16.84 22.10 -11.56
N ARG A 8 -15.75 21.83 -10.81
CA ARG A 8 -14.42 21.48 -11.34
C ARG A 8 -13.86 20.20 -10.67
N LEU A 9 -12.68 20.25 -10.06
CA LEU A 9 -12.17 19.17 -9.23
C LEU A 9 -12.93 19.17 -7.90
N ASP A 10 -13.85 18.22 -7.77
CA ASP A 10 -14.79 18.16 -6.66
C ASP A 10 -14.13 17.74 -5.34
N GLN A 11 -13.18 16.80 -5.42
CA GLN A 11 -12.53 16.23 -4.23
C GLN A 11 -11.01 16.20 -4.38
N LEU A 12 -10.33 16.67 -3.33
CA LEU A 12 -8.91 16.45 -3.12
C LEU A 12 -8.77 15.29 -2.13
N ILE A 13 -8.16 14.19 -2.59
CA ILE A 13 -7.97 12.97 -1.81
C ILE A 13 -6.47 12.79 -1.60
N TYR A 14 -6.06 12.61 -0.34
CA TYR A 14 -4.68 12.31 0.01
C TYR A 14 -4.46 10.79 -0.02
N ILE A 15 -3.40 10.35 -0.71
CA ILE A 15 -2.98 8.94 -0.76
C ILE A 15 -1.65 8.84 0.01
N PRO A 16 -1.66 8.27 1.24
CA PRO A 16 -0.44 8.14 2.04
C PRO A 16 0.47 7.02 1.52
N LEU A 17 1.68 6.96 2.07
CA LEU A 17 2.53 5.77 1.92
C LEU A 17 1.90 4.54 2.57
N PRO A 18 2.17 3.34 2.05
CA PRO A 18 1.54 2.12 2.56
C PRO A 18 2.02 1.78 3.99
N ASP A 19 1.04 1.50 4.86
CA ASP A 19 1.28 0.88 6.17
C ASP A 19 1.74 -0.58 6.03
N GLU A 20 2.14 -1.23 7.12
CA GLU A 20 2.64 -2.62 7.06
C GLU A 20 1.63 -3.58 6.41
N GLY A 21 0.34 -3.44 6.73
CA GLY A 21 -0.73 -4.22 6.12
C GLY A 21 -0.87 -3.98 4.62
N SER A 22 -0.84 -2.71 4.19
CA SER A 22 -0.86 -2.35 2.78
C SER A 22 0.39 -2.82 2.04
N ARG A 23 1.57 -2.76 2.65
CA ARG A 23 2.81 -3.29 2.05
C ARG A 23 2.71 -4.80 1.81
N MET A 24 2.19 -5.55 2.78
CA MET A 24 1.91 -6.98 2.60
C MET A 24 0.92 -7.22 1.46
N ASN A 25 -0.15 -6.42 1.35
CA ASN A 25 -1.14 -6.56 0.29
C ASN A 25 -0.57 -6.20 -1.09
N ILE A 26 0.31 -5.20 -1.17
CA ILE A 26 1.03 -4.82 -2.40
C ILE A 26 1.91 -5.99 -2.83
N LEU A 27 2.74 -6.54 -1.93
CA LEU A 27 3.59 -7.70 -2.22
C LEU A 27 2.76 -8.89 -2.71
N LYS A 28 1.66 -9.23 -2.02
CA LYS A 28 0.72 -10.28 -2.45
C LYS A 28 0.11 -10.02 -3.82
N SER A 29 -0.25 -8.76 -4.12
CA SER A 29 -0.85 -8.39 -5.41
C SER A 29 0.17 -8.48 -6.55
N CYS A 30 1.40 -7.97 -6.33
CA CYS A 30 2.50 -8.03 -7.29
C CYS A 30 2.86 -9.48 -7.63
N LEU A 31 2.82 -10.36 -6.63
CA LEU A 31 3.24 -11.75 -6.75
C LEU A 31 2.08 -12.73 -6.99
N ARG A 32 0.84 -12.24 -7.16
CA ARG A 32 -0.38 -13.07 -7.27
C ARG A 32 -0.31 -14.13 -8.38
N LYS A 33 0.44 -13.87 -9.45
CA LYS A 33 0.59 -14.76 -10.61
C LYS A 33 2.01 -15.31 -10.76
N SER A 34 2.85 -15.15 -9.73
CA SER A 34 4.24 -15.58 -9.75
C SER A 34 4.41 -16.85 -8.91
N PRO A 35 5.18 -17.84 -9.38
CA PRO A 35 5.51 -19.01 -8.59
C PRO A 35 6.45 -18.61 -7.44
N LEU A 36 6.01 -18.83 -6.20
CA LEU A 36 6.75 -18.50 -4.99
C LEU A 36 7.07 -19.75 -4.21
N SER A 37 8.32 -19.83 -3.77
CA SER A 37 8.74 -20.87 -2.85
C SER A 37 8.01 -20.72 -1.50
N PRO A 38 7.59 -21.83 -0.86
CA PRO A 38 6.94 -21.81 0.45
C PRO A 38 7.83 -21.24 1.57
N GLU A 39 9.13 -21.10 1.33
CA GLU A 39 10.10 -20.51 2.27
C GLU A 39 10.02 -18.98 2.33
N VAL A 40 9.33 -18.32 1.39
CA VAL A 40 9.28 -16.86 1.32
C VAL A 40 8.22 -16.28 2.25
N ASP A 41 8.69 -15.60 3.31
CA ASP A 41 7.82 -14.87 4.23
C ASP A 41 7.61 -13.40 3.77
N LEU A 42 6.47 -13.15 3.14
CA LEU A 42 6.05 -11.80 2.72
C LEU A 42 5.77 -10.86 3.91
N GLN A 43 5.39 -11.40 5.07
CA GLN A 43 5.16 -10.59 6.27
C GLN A 43 6.49 -10.09 6.84
N HIS A 44 7.53 -10.92 6.81
CA HIS A 44 8.88 -10.49 7.16
C HIS A 44 9.38 -9.38 6.24
N LEU A 45 9.15 -9.49 4.92
CA LEU A 45 9.49 -8.43 3.96
C LEU A 45 8.75 -7.12 4.23
N ALA A 46 7.45 -7.18 4.54
CA ALA A 46 6.65 -6.00 4.85
C ALA A 46 7.16 -5.26 6.10
N LYS A 47 7.65 -5.99 7.11
CA LYS A 47 8.25 -5.41 8.33
C LYS A 47 9.57 -4.69 8.06
N HIS A 48 10.38 -5.20 7.14
CA HIS A 48 11.72 -4.65 6.83
C HIS A 48 11.72 -3.59 5.73
N THR A 49 10.55 -3.19 5.23
CA THR A 49 10.40 -2.17 4.17
C THR A 49 9.61 -0.92 4.63
N PRO A 50 9.86 -0.34 5.82
CA PRO A 50 9.17 0.89 6.23
C PRO A 50 9.54 2.06 5.31
N GLY A 51 8.55 2.87 4.95
CA GLY A 51 8.75 4.05 4.09
C GLY A 51 9.02 3.75 2.62
N TYR A 52 8.86 2.49 2.19
CA TYR A 52 8.86 2.10 0.78
C TYR A 52 7.55 2.52 0.12
N SER A 53 7.65 3.05 -1.10
CA SER A 53 6.49 3.28 -1.94
C SER A 53 5.99 1.96 -2.57
N GLY A 54 4.78 1.97 -3.13
CA GLY A 54 4.28 0.82 -3.89
C GLY A 54 5.16 0.49 -5.11
N ALA A 55 5.83 1.48 -5.69
CA ALA A 55 6.77 1.28 -6.79
C ALA A 55 8.04 0.56 -6.31
N ASP A 56 8.59 0.96 -5.16
CA ASP A 56 9.80 0.35 -4.59
C ASP A 56 9.57 -1.13 -4.26
N LEU A 57 8.40 -1.47 -3.70
CA LEU A 57 8.01 -2.87 -3.43
C LEU A 57 7.83 -3.69 -4.72
N THR A 58 7.26 -3.06 -5.75
CA THR A 58 7.09 -3.70 -7.05
C THR A 58 8.45 -3.97 -7.70
N GLU A 59 9.41 -3.05 -7.58
CA GLU A 59 10.76 -3.21 -8.08
C GLU A 59 11.47 -4.40 -7.42
N ILE A 60 11.35 -4.56 -6.10
CA ILE A 60 11.90 -5.72 -5.38
C ILE A 60 11.33 -7.03 -5.95
N CYS A 61 10.01 -7.10 -6.17
CA CYS A 61 9.37 -8.28 -6.73
C CYS A 61 9.86 -8.58 -8.16
N GLN A 62 9.93 -7.56 -9.01
CA GLN A 62 10.40 -7.70 -10.39
C GLN A 62 11.86 -8.14 -10.46
N ARG A 63 12.72 -7.60 -9.58
CA ARG A 63 14.14 -7.96 -9.53
C ARG A 63 14.32 -9.40 -9.07
N SER A 64 13.59 -9.81 -8.05
CA SER A 64 13.59 -11.20 -7.56
C SER A 64 13.14 -12.18 -8.67
N ALA A 65 12.07 -11.84 -9.40
CA ALA A 65 11.60 -12.64 -10.53
C ALA A 65 12.63 -12.73 -11.66
N LYS A 66 13.28 -11.62 -12.02
CA LYS A 66 14.34 -11.62 -13.05
C LYS A 66 15.53 -12.48 -12.65
N MET A 67 15.88 -12.50 -11.36
CA MET A 67 16.94 -13.36 -10.85
C MET A 67 16.58 -14.84 -10.95
N ALA A 68 15.34 -15.21 -10.58
CA ALA A 68 14.86 -16.58 -10.72
C ALA A 68 14.91 -17.06 -12.18
N ILE A 69 14.49 -16.21 -13.12
CA ILE A 69 14.55 -16.51 -14.56
C ILE A 69 16.00 -16.70 -15.01
N ARG A 70 16.91 -15.81 -14.58
CA ARG A 70 18.33 -15.89 -14.95
C ARG A 70 18.97 -17.18 -14.46
N GLU A 71 18.71 -17.55 -13.21
CA GLU A 71 19.21 -18.79 -12.62
C GLU A 71 18.67 -20.03 -13.35
N SER A 72 17.38 -20.01 -13.73
CA SER A 72 16.77 -21.09 -14.51
C SER A 72 17.47 -21.29 -15.86
N ILE A 73 17.73 -20.20 -16.58
CA ILE A 73 18.42 -20.24 -17.88
C ILE A 73 19.86 -20.74 -17.71
N GLU A 74 20.56 -20.29 -16.66
CA GLU A 74 21.94 -20.73 -16.39
C GLU A 74 21.99 -22.23 -16.06
N ARG A 75 21.04 -22.76 -15.27
CA ARG A 75 20.93 -24.20 -14.98
C ARG A 75 20.60 -25.04 -16.21
N GLU A 76 19.71 -24.58 -17.08
CA GLU A 76 19.35 -25.28 -18.32
C GLU A 76 20.56 -25.41 -19.25
N ILE A 77 21.36 -24.35 -19.39
CA ILE A 77 22.60 -24.35 -20.17
C ILE A 77 23.64 -25.31 -19.58
N GLU A 78 23.77 -25.38 -18.26
CA GLU A 78 24.69 -26.30 -17.58
C GLU A 78 24.28 -27.76 -17.79
N PHE A 79 22.99 -28.06 -17.63
CA PHE A 79 22.44 -29.40 -17.85
C PHE A 79 22.65 -29.88 -19.29
N GLU A 80 22.43 -29.02 -20.30
CA GLU A 80 22.67 -29.39 -21.69
C GLU A 80 24.16 -29.70 -21.95
N LYS A 81 25.09 -28.90 -21.39
CA LYS A 81 26.53 -29.17 -21.52
C LYS A 81 26.95 -30.48 -20.86
N GLU A 82 26.41 -30.80 -19.69
CA GLU A 82 26.66 -32.06 -19.02
C GLU A 82 26.13 -33.25 -19.83
N ARG A 83 24.96 -33.09 -20.45
CA ARG A 83 24.37 -34.11 -21.35
C ARG A 83 25.21 -34.31 -22.61
N GLU A 84 25.70 -33.23 -23.23
CA GLU A 84 26.62 -33.28 -24.35
C GLU A 84 27.95 -33.97 -23.98
N ALA A 85 28.46 -33.72 -22.77
CA ALA A 85 29.68 -34.33 -22.25
C ALA A 85 29.51 -35.82 -21.88
N ALA A 86 28.31 -36.24 -21.45
CA ALA A 86 28.01 -37.62 -21.05
C ALA A 86 27.86 -38.60 -22.23
N GLY A 87 27.73 -38.10 -23.46
CA GLY A 87 27.68 -38.91 -24.68
C GLY A 87 26.31 -39.56 -24.95
N ALA A 88 26.05 -39.85 -26.23
CA ALA A 88 24.73 -40.21 -26.78
C ALA A 88 24.13 -41.56 -26.30
N ASP A 89 24.79 -42.32 -25.43
CA ASP A 89 24.34 -43.65 -24.98
C ASP A 89 23.31 -43.60 -23.82
N ALA A 90 23.09 -42.43 -23.22
CA ALA A 90 22.05 -42.20 -22.21
C ALA A 90 20.71 -41.71 -22.80
N ALA A 91 20.60 -41.60 -24.12
CA ALA A 91 19.51 -40.88 -24.79
C ALA A 91 18.17 -41.64 -24.93
N MET A 92 17.95 -42.75 -24.22
CA MET A 92 16.79 -43.63 -24.44
C MET A 92 15.92 -43.93 -23.20
N ASP A 93 16.01 -43.16 -22.12
CA ASP A 93 15.00 -43.26 -21.04
C ASP A 93 14.78 -41.93 -20.31
N THR A 94 14.05 -41.02 -20.96
CA THR A 94 13.35 -39.97 -20.21
C THR A 94 12.05 -39.64 -20.94
N GLY A 95 11.05 -40.51 -20.74
CA GLY A 95 9.67 -40.07 -20.87
C GLY A 95 9.42 -38.93 -19.88
N ASP A 96 8.91 -37.81 -20.39
CA ASP A 96 8.40 -36.68 -19.61
C ASP A 96 9.35 -36.15 -18.51
N VAL A 97 10.51 -35.59 -18.88
CA VAL A 97 11.19 -34.64 -17.97
C VAL A 97 10.30 -33.40 -17.89
N VAL A 98 9.44 -33.36 -16.88
CA VAL A 98 8.66 -32.16 -16.55
C VAL A 98 9.68 -31.11 -16.11
N ASP A 99 9.94 -30.12 -16.96
CA ASP A 99 10.70 -28.92 -16.60
C ASP A 99 10.01 -28.26 -15.39
N PRO A 100 10.61 -28.35 -14.18
CA PRO A 100 9.97 -27.83 -12.99
C PRO A 100 9.94 -26.31 -13.09
N VAL A 101 8.73 -25.73 -13.01
CA VAL A 101 8.54 -24.28 -13.07
C VAL A 101 9.46 -23.60 -12.04
N PRO A 102 10.37 -22.71 -12.46
CA PRO A 102 11.30 -22.06 -11.54
C PRO A 102 10.53 -21.17 -10.56
N GLU A 103 10.69 -21.45 -9.27
CA GLU A 103 10.10 -20.68 -8.18
C GLU A 103 11.00 -19.52 -7.75
N ILE A 104 10.39 -18.42 -7.31
CA ILE A 104 11.12 -17.33 -6.68
C ILE A 104 11.41 -17.74 -5.24
N THR A 105 12.70 -17.86 -4.91
CA THR A 105 13.18 -18.30 -3.59
C THR A 105 13.53 -17.12 -2.68
N LYS A 106 13.77 -17.41 -1.41
CA LYS A 106 14.24 -16.42 -0.43
C LYS A 106 15.55 -15.75 -0.85
N ALA A 107 16.47 -16.51 -1.46
CA ALA A 107 17.76 -15.99 -1.91
C ALA A 107 17.61 -14.87 -2.96
N HIS A 108 16.62 -14.99 -3.85
CA HIS A 108 16.33 -13.95 -4.84
C HIS A 108 15.87 -12.64 -4.18
N PHE A 109 15.05 -12.73 -3.13
CA PHE A 109 14.61 -11.56 -2.36
C PHE A 109 15.75 -10.95 -1.53
N GLU A 110 16.61 -11.78 -0.94
CA GLU A 110 17.79 -11.30 -0.19
C GLU A 110 18.73 -10.50 -1.08
N GLU A 111 19.00 -10.99 -2.30
CA GLU A 111 19.84 -10.26 -3.26
C GLU A 111 19.11 -9.01 -3.79
N ALA A 112 17.81 -9.10 -4.08
CA ALA A 112 17.05 -7.93 -4.53
C ALA A 112 17.03 -6.81 -3.48
N MET A 113 16.94 -7.15 -2.19
CA MET A 113 16.93 -6.21 -1.08
C MET A 113 18.25 -5.45 -0.90
N LYS A 114 19.40 -6.00 -1.34
CA LYS A 114 20.70 -5.30 -1.27
C LYS A 114 20.73 -4.01 -2.09
N PHE A 115 19.94 -3.97 -3.16
CA PHE A 115 19.86 -2.83 -4.06
C PHE A 115 18.56 -2.04 -3.90
N ALA A 116 17.68 -2.49 -3.03
CA ALA A 116 16.43 -1.81 -2.75
C ALA A 116 16.72 -0.51 -1.99
N ARG A 117 16.19 0.60 -2.52
CA ARG A 117 16.28 1.92 -1.88
C ARG A 117 14.93 2.61 -1.95
N ARG A 118 14.58 3.31 -0.87
CA ARG A 118 13.39 4.17 -0.83
C ARG A 118 13.51 5.28 -1.86
N SER A 119 12.48 5.46 -2.68
CA SER A 119 12.41 6.57 -3.64
C SER A 119 11.98 7.88 -3.00
N VAL A 120 11.21 7.82 -1.90
CA VAL A 120 10.68 9.00 -1.20
C VAL A 120 11.45 9.28 0.08
N ASN A 121 11.92 10.53 0.23
CA ASN A 121 12.68 10.99 1.40
C ASN A 121 11.78 11.42 2.57
N ASP A 122 12.29 11.34 3.80
CA ASP A 122 11.56 11.65 5.05
C ASP A 122 11.14 13.12 5.17
N ALA A 123 11.88 14.02 4.52
CA ALA A 123 11.51 15.43 4.47
C ALA A 123 10.21 15.63 3.69
N ASP A 124 10.02 14.90 2.59
CA ASP A 124 8.83 15.05 1.76
C ASP A 124 7.63 14.34 2.38
N ILE A 125 7.85 13.19 3.03
CA ILE A 125 6.80 12.51 3.82
C ILE A 125 6.21 13.47 4.86
N ARG A 126 7.06 14.15 5.64
CA ARG A 126 6.60 15.12 6.65
C ARG A 126 5.84 16.29 6.04
N LYS A 127 6.28 16.83 4.90
CA LYS A 127 5.55 17.91 4.21
C LYS A 127 4.16 17.44 3.77
N TYR A 128 4.04 16.24 3.21
CA TYR A 128 2.76 15.70 2.76
C TYR A 128 1.81 15.35 3.92
N GLU A 129 2.35 14.85 5.04
CA GLU A 129 1.58 14.62 6.27
C GLU A 129 1.07 15.92 6.90
N MET A 130 1.92 16.96 6.97
CA MET A 130 1.48 18.27 7.45
C MET A 130 0.40 18.87 6.54
N PHE A 131 0.57 18.76 5.22
CA PHE A 131 -0.43 19.25 4.27
C PHE A 131 -1.78 18.54 4.43
N SER A 132 -1.79 17.22 4.63
CA SER A 132 -3.03 16.46 4.78
C SER A 132 -3.76 16.78 6.09
N GLN A 133 -3.04 16.99 7.20
CA GLN A 133 -3.63 17.41 8.48
C GLN A 133 -4.27 18.81 8.38
N THR A 134 -3.57 19.78 7.81
CA THR A 134 -4.10 21.14 7.61
C THR A 134 -5.31 21.14 6.68
N LEU A 135 -5.30 20.29 5.63
CA LEU A 135 -6.44 20.14 4.73
C LEU A 135 -7.66 19.53 5.44
N GLN A 136 -7.45 18.58 6.37
CA GLN A 136 -8.53 17.93 7.11
C GLN A 136 -9.14 18.86 8.16
N GLN A 137 -8.33 19.72 8.79
CA GLN A 137 -8.79 20.76 9.73
C GLN A 137 -9.60 21.85 9.02
N SER A 138 -9.13 22.36 7.88
CA SER A 138 -9.85 23.38 7.10
C SER A 138 -11.15 22.87 6.48
N ARG A 139 -11.31 21.55 6.33
CA ARG A 139 -12.51 20.93 5.79
C ARG A 139 -13.62 20.64 6.80
N GLY A 140 -13.45 21.00 8.09
CA GLY A 140 -14.53 21.02 9.10
C GLY A 140 -15.59 19.94 8.88
N PHE A 141 -15.20 18.67 8.99
CA PHE A 141 -16.06 17.57 8.55
C PHE A 141 -17.24 17.38 9.51
N GLY A 142 -18.45 17.66 9.03
CA GLY A 142 -19.70 17.44 9.75
C GLY A 142 -19.93 15.95 10.00
N ASN A 143 -19.55 15.48 11.18
CA ASN A 143 -19.76 14.09 11.64
C ASN A 143 -21.04 13.92 12.48
N ASN A 144 -22.15 14.57 12.09
CA ASN A 144 -23.42 14.46 12.83
C ASN A 144 -24.54 13.77 12.05
N PHE A 145 -24.24 13.08 10.96
CA PHE A 145 -25.23 12.25 10.30
C PHE A 145 -25.33 10.87 10.98
N LYS A 146 -26.40 10.67 11.75
CA LYS A 146 -26.84 9.35 12.24
C LYS A 146 -28.18 9.02 11.60
N PHE A 147 -28.29 7.82 11.04
CA PHE A 147 -29.59 7.28 10.64
C PHE A 147 -30.44 6.99 11.89
N PRO A 148 -31.77 7.25 11.87
CA PRO A 148 -32.65 6.82 12.94
C PRO A 148 -32.68 5.29 12.97
N GLU A 149 -32.33 4.70 14.11
CA GLU A 149 -32.52 3.26 14.34
C GLU A 149 -34.02 2.96 14.41
N GLY A 150 -34.54 2.35 13.35
CA GLY A 150 -35.92 1.88 13.29
C GLY A 150 -36.09 0.60 14.11
N GLY A 151 -36.63 0.75 15.32
CA GLY A 151 -37.26 -0.32 16.10
C GLY A 151 -38.73 0.04 16.33
N VAL A 152 -39.63 -0.76 15.75
CA VAL A 152 -41.08 -0.66 15.92
C VAL A 152 -41.48 -1.04 17.36
N GLY A 153 -42.25 -0.18 18.04
CA GLY A 153 -43.18 -0.63 19.10
C GLY A 153 -43.31 0.27 20.33
N GLY A 154 -44.50 0.88 20.49
CA GLY A 154 -45.07 1.19 21.82
C GLY A 154 -45.05 2.67 22.20
N GLY A 155 -46.16 3.37 21.94
CA GLY A 155 -46.37 4.73 22.40
C GLY A 155 -46.57 4.84 23.92
N THR A 156 -46.15 5.97 24.48
CA THR A 156 -46.93 6.85 25.38
C THR A 156 -46.07 8.05 25.79
N GLN A 157 -46.55 9.24 25.44
CA GLN A 157 -46.30 10.49 26.18
C GLN A 157 -47.68 10.88 26.79
N PRO A 158 -47.74 11.59 27.93
CA PRO A 158 -47.22 12.96 27.97
C PRO A 158 -46.65 13.51 29.29
N ALA A 159 -45.83 14.55 29.09
CA ALA A 159 -45.71 15.82 29.83
C ALA A 159 -45.38 15.86 31.34
N ALA A 160 -44.24 16.49 31.66
CA ALA A 160 -44.04 17.51 32.72
C ALA A 160 -42.61 18.11 32.53
N ALA A 161 -42.44 19.36 32.08
CA ALA A 161 -42.46 20.62 32.82
C ALA A 161 -41.08 21.04 33.42
N GLY A 162 -40.65 22.27 33.09
CA GLY A 162 -39.56 23.03 33.71
C GLY A 162 -38.27 23.06 32.88
N GLY A 163 -37.68 24.19 32.49
CA GLY A 163 -37.89 25.61 32.73
C GLY A 163 -36.84 26.33 31.87
N GLY A 164 -37.20 27.47 31.27
CA GLY A 164 -36.40 28.12 30.22
C GLY A 164 -35.13 28.84 30.69
N ASN A 165 -34.26 29.15 29.74
CA ASN A 165 -33.70 30.50 29.59
C ASN A 165 -33.11 30.70 28.18
N PHE A 166 -33.54 31.77 27.52
CA PHE A 166 -33.00 32.30 26.26
C PHE A 166 -32.51 33.71 26.55
N GLN A 167 -31.26 34.04 26.17
CA GLN A 167 -30.90 35.27 25.40
C GLN A 167 -29.38 35.25 25.04
N PRO A 168 -28.97 35.78 23.88
CA PRO A 168 -27.61 35.78 23.36
C PRO A 168 -26.87 37.11 23.62
N ALA A 169 -25.54 37.11 23.47
CA ALA A 169 -24.74 38.34 23.45
C ALA A 169 -23.67 38.28 22.36
N ALA A 170 -23.68 39.32 21.53
CA ALA A 170 -22.74 39.62 20.47
C ALA A 170 -21.39 40.07 21.04
N GLY A 171 -20.33 39.87 20.27
CA GLY A 171 -19.01 40.43 20.48
C GLY A 171 -18.18 40.20 19.22
N ALA A 172 -18.19 41.18 18.32
CA ALA A 172 -17.18 41.34 17.29
C ALA A 172 -15.86 41.72 17.97
N ASP A 173 -14.75 41.18 17.50
CA ASP A 173 -13.50 41.93 17.40
C ASP A 173 -12.67 41.29 16.27
N ASP A 174 -12.55 42.07 15.21
CA ASP A 174 -11.58 41.94 14.14
C ASP A 174 -10.19 42.22 14.71
N GLU A 175 -9.28 41.25 14.66
CA GLU A 175 -7.84 41.52 14.71
C GLU A 175 -7.15 40.64 13.66
N ASP A 176 -7.17 41.13 12.42
CA ASP A 176 -6.18 40.81 11.39
C ASP A 176 -4.82 41.34 11.88
N GLU A 177 -3.92 40.45 12.31
CA GLU A 177 -2.49 40.79 12.46
C GLU A 177 -1.67 40.17 11.33
N ASP A 178 -1.11 41.08 10.53
CA ASP A 178 -0.25 40.89 9.38
C ASP A 178 1.00 40.07 9.69
N LEU A 179 0.98 38.79 9.28
CA LEU A 179 2.15 37.91 9.33
C LEU A 179 3.05 38.10 8.10
N TYR A 180 3.50 39.33 7.83
CA TYR A 180 4.63 39.64 6.94
C TYR A 180 5.30 40.97 7.34
N ASN A 181 6.12 40.91 8.39
CA ASN A 181 7.31 41.75 8.56
C ASN A 181 8.44 40.91 9.18
#